data_AF-A0A5S9PSZ9-F1
#
_entry.id   AF-A0A5S9PSZ9-F1
#
_cell.length_a   1.000
_cell.length_b   1.000
_cell.length_c   1.000
_cell.angle_alpha   90.00
_cell.angle_beta   90.00
_cell.angle_gamma   90.00
#
_symmetry.space_group_name_H-M   'P 1'
#
loop_
_entity.id
_entity.type
_entity.pdbx_description
1 polymer ?
#
loop_
_entity_poly.entity_id
_entity_poly.type
_entity_poly.pdbx_seq_one_letter_code
_entity_poly.pdbx_strand_id
1 'polypeptide(L)'
;MLTIKIIAVVLILLSTLIAGYIPFRQRIHAPDNVEFPRGEALACGVFLGVGLIHMLGDAANQFQAIGSRYPWAFMLAGSAFLLLLLMEHIGRDCHVDKRSNVVVYLTMTILSLHSFLAGTALGFSDIYSVMLLIILALLVHKWAAGFALAIKINQSRLSTRWGLGLFLTFALMTPMGVLVGASISSSMAVSPWVEPTFISLAAGTFLYLGTLHGLGQAVLVEKCCNLKNFGFVVLGFMLMALVAVWT
;
A
#
# COMPACT_ATOMS: atom_id res chain seq x y z
N MET A 1 19.91 -9.95 -12.28
CA MET A 1 18.56 -9.52 -11.89
C MET A 1 18.11 -10.13 -10.57
N LEU A 2 18.19 -11.46 -10.39
CA LEU A 2 17.77 -12.13 -9.15
C LEU A 2 18.42 -11.57 -7.88
N THR A 3 19.73 -11.32 -7.88
CA THR A 3 20.45 -10.72 -6.73
C THR A 3 19.87 -9.36 -6.33
N ILE A 4 19.52 -8.52 -7.31
CA ILE A 4 18.91 -7.20 -7.05
C ILE A 4 17.52 -7.37 -6.46
N LYS A 5 16.71 -8.30 -7.00
CA LYS A 5 15.38 -8.65 -6.45
C LYS A 5 15.49 -9.12 -4.99
N ILE A 6 16.48 -9.95 -4.65
CA ILE A 6 16.72 -10.42 -3.26
C ILE A 6 17.13 -9.26 -2.34
N ILE A 7 18.08 -8.41 -2.76
CA ILE A 7 18.49 -7.24 -1.96
C ILE A 7 17.29 -6.32 -1.73
N ALA A 8 16.49 -6.06 -2.76
CA ALA A 8 15.27 -5.26 -2.66
C ALA A 8 14.27 -5.87 -1.66
N VAL A 9 14.04 -7.18 -1.72
CA VAL A 9 13.17 -7.89 -0.77
C VAL A 9 13.63 -7.67 0.68
N VAL A 10 14.92 -7.78 0.95
CA VAL A 10 15.48 -7.54 2.29
C VAL A 10 15.29 -6.08 2.72
N LEU A 11 15.60 -5.11 1.85
CA LEU A 11 15.43 -3.69 2.15
C LEU A 11 13.96 -3.32 2.40
N ILE A 12 13.04 -3.82 1.58
CA ILE A 12 11.60 -3.61 1.72
C ILE A 12 11.10 -4.23 3.03
N LEU A 13 11.53 -5.44 3.37
CA LEU A 13 11.17 -6.09 4.63
C LEU A 13 11.67 -5.27 5.83
N LEU A 14 12.94 -4.85 5.83
CA LEU A 14 13.51 -4.03 6.88
C LEU A 14 12.78 -2.68 7.01
N SER A 15 12.49 -2.00 5.90
CA SER A 15 11.73 -0.74 5.90
C SER A 15 10.35 -0.91 6.55
N THR A 16 9.70 -2.05 6.30
CA THR A 16 8.40 -2.39 6.89
C THR A 16 8.53 -2.58 8.40
N LEU A 17 9.50 -3.39 8.85
CA LEU A 17 9.70 -3.67 10.27
C LEU A 17 10.07 -2.42 11.07
N ILE A 18 10.95 -1.57 10.51
CA ILE A 18 11.34 -0.28 11.11
C ILE A 18 10.13 0.64 11.25
N ALA A 19 9.27 0.71 10.25
CA ALA A 19 8.07 1.54 10.30
C ALA A 19 7.09 1.12 11.41
N GLY A 20 6.99 -0.18 11.69
CA GLY A 20 6.16 -0.71 12.77
C GLY A 20 6.76 -0.53 14.18
N TYR A 21 8.07 -0.34 14.29
CA TYR A 21 8.76 -0.31 15.59
C TYR A 21 8.24 0.78 16.53
N ILE A 22 8.10 2.02 16.03
CA ILE A 22 7.66 3.17 16.85
C ILE A 22 6.23 2.96 17.39
N PRO A 23 5.22 2.64 16.55
CA PRO A 23 3.88 2.34 17.05
C PRO A 23 3.87 1.19 18.07
N PHE A 24 4.49 0.04 17.78
CA PHE A 24 4.44 -1.10 18.70
C PHE A 24 5.16 -0.84 20.02
N ARG A 25 6.27 -0.09 20.01
CA ARG A 25 6.95 0.32 21.24
C ARG A 25 6.06 1.21 22.12
N GLN A 26 5.34 2.16 21.53
CA GLN A 26 4.40 2.99 22.27
C GLN A 26 3.23 2.19 22.85
N ARG A 27 2.69 1.21 22.12
CA ARG A 27 1.63 0.32 22.64
C ARG A 27 2.04 -0.40 23.94
N ILE A 28 3.31 -0.79 24.06
CA ILE A 28 3.83 -1.50 25.24
C ILE A 28 3.97 -0.54 26.44
N HIS A 29 4.40 0.71 26.20
CA HIS A 29 4.73 1.66 27.28
C HIS A 29 3.57 2.57 27.67
N ALA A 30 2.66 2.88 26.75
CA ALA A 30 1.55 3.82 26.94
C ALA A 30 0.30 3.34 26.15
N PRO A 31 -0.36 2.25 26.59
CA PRO A 31 -1.43 1.60 25.85
C PRO A 31 -2.68 2.48 25.63
N ASP A 32 -2.92 3.48 26.48
CA ASP A 32 -4.14 4.30 26.43
C ASP A 32 -4.06 5.55 25.51
N ASN A 33 -2.89 5.88 24.96
CA ASN A 33 -2.65 7.15 24.22
C ASN A 33 -1.90 6.97 22.89
N VAL A 34 -2.20 5.92 22.11
CA VAL A 34 -1.51 5.67 20.83
C VAL A 34 -2.17 6.45 19.68
N GLU A 35 -1.83 7.71 19.54
CA GLU A 35 -2.26 8.55 18.40
C GLU A 35 -1.04 9.13 17.65
N PHE A 36 -1.06 9.01 16.31
CA PHE A 36 -0.05 9.62 15.44
C PHE A 36 -0.67 10.45 14.31
N PRO A 37 -1.40 11.55 14.60
CA PRO A 37 -2.20 12.24 13.59
C PRO A 37 -1.39 12.75 12.39
N ARG A 38 -0.17 13.24 12.64
CA ARG A 38 0.73 13.74 11.57
C ARG A 38 1.26 12.61 10.68
N GLY A 39 1.58 11.47 11.29
CA GLY A 39 2.09 10.31 10.56
C GLY A 39 1.00 9.63 9.73
N GLU A 40 -0.22 9.51 10.27
CA GLU A 40 -1.39 9.01 9.52
C GLU A 40 -1.69 9.93 8.33
N ALA A 41 -1.68 11.25 8.53
CA ALA A 41 -1.89 12.22 7.47
C ALA A 41 -0.81 12.11 6.37
N LEU A 42 0.46 11.99 6.77
CA LEU A 42 1.57 11.79 5.83
C LEU A 42 1.41 10.50 5.03
N ALA A 43 1.11 9.38 5.70
CA ALA A 43 0.90 8.09 5.04
C ALA A 43 -0.29 8.11 4.07
N CYS A 44 -1.37 8.81 4.42
CA CYS A 44 -2.53 9.02 3.56
C CYS A 44 -2.15 9.77 2.27
N GLY A 45 -1.36 10.83 2.39
CA GLY A 45 -0.81 11.56 1.24
C GLY A 45 0.06 10.68 0.34
N VAL A 46 0.91 9.85 0.95
CA VAL A 46 1.73 8.87 0.23
C VAL A 46 0.85 7.87 -0.52
N PHE A 47 -0.17 7.26 0.09
CA PHE A 47 -1.07 6.32 -0.63
C PHE A 47 -1.76 6.99 -1.83
N LEU A 48 -2.27 8.20 -1.64
CA LEU A 48 -2.91 8.94 -2.73
C LEU A 48 -1.93 9.23 -3.87
N GLY A 49 -0.71 9.67 -3.55
CA GLY A 49 0.32 9.98 -4.54
C GLY A 49 0.85 8.74 -5.27
N VAL A 50 1.12 7.65 -4.55
CA VAL A 50 1.52 6.36 -5.15
C VAL A 50 0.43 5.86 -6.10
N GLY A 51 -0.83 5.86 -5.64
CA GLY A 51 -1.95 5.34 -6.41
C GLY A 51 -2.22 6.14 -7.68
N LEU A 52 -2.29 7.48 -7.57
CA LEU A 52 -2.66 8.34 -8.70
C LEU A 52 -1.52 8.59 -9.68
N ILE A 53 -0.35 9.01 -9.19
CA ILE A 53 0.70 9.56 -10.05
C ILE A 53 1.63 8.44 -10.52
N HIS A 54 2.07 7.59 -9.60
CA HIS A 54 3.09 6.60 -9.91
C HIS A 54 2.48 5.33 -10.52
N MET A 55 1.71 4.54 -9.75
CA MET A 55 1.29 3.21 -10.18
C MET A 55 0.29 3.26 -11.34
N LEU A 56 -0.73 4.13 -11.24
CA LEU A 56 -1.74 4.24 -12.29
C LEU A 56 -1.15 4.83 -13.59
N GLY A 57 -0.24 5.80 -13.47
CA GLY A 57 0.49 6.38 -14.59
C GLY A 57 1.40 5.36 -15.28
N ASP A 58 2.20 4.63 -14.50
CA ASP A 58 3.10 3.58 -15.01
C ASP A 58 2.29 2.46 -15.70
N ALA A 59 1.23 1.97 -15.07
CA ALA A 59 0.37 0.96 -15.71
C ALA A 59 -0.27 1.45 -17.02
N ALA A 60 -0.69 2.72 -17.08
CA ALA A 60 -1.22 3.31 -18.30
C ALA A 60 -0.17 3.36 -19.42
N ASN A 61 1.05 3.79 -19.09
CA ASN A 61 2.17 3.83 -20.03
C ASN A 61 2.53 2.43 -20.54
N GLN A 62 2.54 1.42 -19.67
CA GLN A 62 2.79 0.04 -20.04
C GLN A 62 1.70 -0.54 -20.95
N PHE A 63 0.40 -0.29 -20.66
CA PHE A 63 -0.69 -0.69 -21.56
C PHE A 63 -0.62 0.00 -22.92
N GLN A 64 -0.19 1.26 -22.95
CA GLN A 64 0.02 1.99 -24.20
C GLN A 64 1.21 1.44 -24.99
N ALA A 65 2.30 1.08 -24.31
CA ALA A 65 3.50 0.49 -24.92
C ALA A 65 3.22 -0.86 -25.59
N ILE A 66 2.26 -1.64 -25.08
CA ILE A 66 1.80 -2.89 -25.73
C ILE A 66 0.76 -2.65 -26.83
N GLY A 67 0.52 -1.39 -27.22
CA GLY A 67 -0.36 -1.00 -28.33
C GLY A 67 -1.84 -0.89 -27.97
N SER A 68 -2.20 -0.95 -26.69
CA SER A 68 -3.61 -0.86 -26.27
C SER A 68 -4.07 0.59 -26.20
N ARG A 69 -5.15 0.92 -26.93
CA ARG A 69 -5.77 2.27 -26.92
C ARG A 69 -6.83 2.43 -25.86
N TYR A 70 -7.37 1.31 -25.37
CA TYR A 70 -8.42 1.33 -24.34
C TYR A 70 -7.78 1.57 -22.96
N PRO A 71 -8.38 2.37 -22.07
CA PRO A 71 -7.81 2.74 -20.77
C PRO A 71 -7.89 1.61 -19.73
N TRP A 72 -7.24 0.47 -20.01
CA TRP A 72 -7.26 -0.72 -19.14
C TRP A 72 -6.75 -0.43 -17.73
N ALA A 73 -5.71 0.39 -17.59
CA ALA A 73 -5.18 0.76 -16.28
C ALA A 73 -6.24 1.38 -15.38
N PHE A 74 -6.94 2.38 -15.90
CA PHE A 74 -8.00 3.10 -15.19
C PHE A 74 -9.20 2.20 -14.89
N MET A 75 -9.61 1.36 -15.85
CA MET A 75 -10.72 0.44 -15.67
C MET A 75 -10.41 -0.59 -14.56
N LEU A 76 -9.21 -1.19 -14.56
CA LEU A 76 -8.80 -2.18 -13.57
C LEU A 76 -8.61 -1.55 -12.18
N ALA A 77 -7.97 -0.39 -12.10
CA ALA A 77 -7.81 0.34 -10.85
C ALA A 77 -9.16 0.76 -10.26
N GLY A 78 -10.07 1.29 -11.10
CA GLY A 78 -11.43 1.65 -10.71
C GLY A 78 -12.25 0.44 -10.25
N SER A 79 -12.12 -0.70 -10.94
CA SER A 79 -12.78 -1.95 -10.54
C SER A 79 -12.28 -2.43 -9.17
N ALA A 80 -10.97 -2.42 -8.93
CA ALA A 80 -10.39 -2.78 -7.63
C ALA A 80 -10.84 -1.81 -6.52
N PHE A 81 -10.86 -0.51 -6.80
CA PHE A 81 -11.36 0.51 -5.87
C PHE A 81 -12.82 0.25 -5.47
N LEU A 82 -13.71 0.03 -6.46
CA LEU A 82 -15.13 -0.20 -6.22
C LEU A 82 -15.39 -1.53 -5.49
N LEU A 83 -14.62 -2.57 -5.82
CA LEU A 83 -14.70 -3.85 -5.13
C LEU A 83 -14.33 -3.68 -3.65
N LEU A 84 -13.24 -2.99 -3.34
CA LEU A 84 -12.83 -2.74 -1.96
C LEU A 84 -13.84 -1.89 -1.19
N LEU A 85 -14.41 -0.88 -1.86
CA LEU A 85 -15.47 -0.06 -1.29
C LEU A 85 -16.70 -0.92 -0.94
N LEU A 86 -17.10 -1.82 -1.84
CA LEU A 86 -18.20 -2.76 -1.60
C LEU A 86 -17.88 -3.70 -0.43
N MET A 87 -16.65 -4.24 -0.36
CA MET A 87 -16.24 -5.10 0.75
C MET A 87 -16.26 -4.37 2.09
N GLU A 88 -15.84 -3.11 2.14
CA GLU A 88 -15.93 -2.30 3.37
C GLU A 88 -17.38 -2.00 3.75
N HIS A 89 -18.24 -1.66 2.79
CA HIS A 89 -19.65 -1.39 3.06
C HIS A 89 -20.35 -2.61 3.66
N ILE A 90 -20.21 -3.79 3.04
CA ILE A 90 -20.74 -5.06 3.56
C ILE A 90 -20.16 -5.38 4.94
N GLY A 91 -18.86 -5.15 5.15
CA GLY A 91 -18.20 -5.42 6.42
C GLY A 91 -18.66 -4.51 7.56
N ARG A 92 -19.01 -3.25 7.28
CA ARG A 92 -19.50 -2.29 8.28
C ARG A 92 -20.98 -2.48 8.60
N ASP A 93 -21.82 -2.82 7.61
CA ASP A 93 -23.25 -3.02 7.84
C ASP A 93 -23.55 -4.25 8.73
N CYS A 94 -22.65 -5.23 8.73
CA CYS A 94 -22.72 -6.39 9.62
C CYS A 94 -22.22 -6.12 11.06
N HIS A 95 -21.51 -5.00 11.31
CA HIS A 95 -20.86 -4.74 12.61
C HIS A 95 -20.89 -3.25 13.00
N VAL A 96 -21.74 -2.93 13.99
CA VAL A 96 -22.04 -1.55 14.44
C VAL A 96 -20.93 -0.92 15.33
N ASP A 97 -19.86 -1.64 15.67
CA ASP A 97 -18.93 -1.20 16.73
C ASP A 97 -17.60 -0.60 16.20
N LYS A 98 -17.36 0.70 16.49
CA LYS A 98 -16.19 1.48 16.00
C LYS A 98 -14.83 1.06 16.57
N ARG A 99 -14.79 0.29 17.67
CA ARG A 99 -13.56 -0.34 18.25
C ARG A 99 -13.46 -1.84 17.91
N SER A 100 -14.05 -2.27 16.82
CA SER A 100 -14.06 -3.68 16.43
C SER A 100 -12.72 -4.10 15.81
N ASN A 101 -12.32 -5.33 16.10
CA ASN A 101 -11.15 -5.95 15.46
C ASN A 101 -11.33 -6.08 13.92
N VAL A 102 -12.57 -5.93 13.42
CA VAL A 102 -12.94 -5.99 12.00
C VAL A 102 -12.17 -4.96 11.17
N VAL A 103 -12.04 -3.72 11.66
CA VAL A 103 -11.31 -2.66 10.93
C VAL A 103 -9.84 -3.05 10.72
N VAL A 104 -9.22 -3.68 11.73
CA VAL A 104 -7.84 -4.16 11.62
C VAL A 104 -7.74 -5.32 10.65
N TYR A 105 -8.64 -6.30 10.72
CA TYR A 105 -8.64 -7.43 9.80
C TYR A 105 -8.84 -6.98 8.35
N LEU A 106 -9.76 -6.04 8.10
CA LEU A 106 -10.00 -5.47 6.78
C LEU A 106 -8.79 -4.67 6.27
N THR A 107 -8.22 -3.79 7.10
CA THR A 107 -7.03 -3.03 6.71
C THR A 107 -5.84 -3.96 6.42
N MET A 108 -5.67 -4.98 7.25
CA MET A 108 -4.65 -6.02 7.11
C MET A 108 -4.80 -6.79 5.81
N THR A 109 -6.01 -7.24 5.45
CA THR A 109 -6.24 -8.00 4.20
C THR A 109 -6.01 -7.13 2.98
N ILE A 110 -6.51 -5.88 2.96
CA ILE A 110 -6.34 -4.96 1.83
C ILE A 110 -4.85 -4.63 1.61
N LEU A 111 -4.13 -4.26 2.67
CA LEU A 111 -2.70 -3.93 2.57
C LEU A 111 -1.83 -5.15 2.24
N SER A 112 -2.23 -6.34 2.70
CA SER A 112 -1.58 -7.61 2.35
C SER A 112 -1.77 -7.96 0.88
N LEU A 113 -2.99 -7.87 0.38
CA LEU A 113 -3.30 -8.09 -1.04
C LEU A 113 -2.53 -7.09 -1.91
N HIS A 114 -2.56 -5.80 -1.57
CA HIS A 114 -1.75 -4.79 -2.26
C HIS A 114 -0.26 -5.17 -2.27
N SER A 115 0.29 -5.52 -1.10
CA SER A 115 1.71 -5.84 -0.94
C SER A 115 2.13 -7.07 -1.74
N PHE A 116 1.23 -8.05 -1.88
CA PHE A 116 1.41 -9.20 -2.74
C PHE A 116 1.40 -8.78 -4.22
N LEU A 117 0.39 -8.04 -4.67
CA LEU A 117 0.25 -7.58 -6.06
C LEU A 117 1.45 -6.73 -6.53
N ALA A 118 1.90 -5.81 -5.68
CA ALA A 118 3.06 -4.97 -5.98
C ALA A 118 4.37 -5.78 -5.96
N GLY A 119 4.48 -6.77 -5.05
CA GLY A 119 5.61 -7.71 -5.03
C GLY A 119 5.67 -8.58 -6.28
N THR A 120 4.54 -9.12 -6.74
CA THR A 120 4.49 -9.92 -7.97
C THR A 120 4.84 -9.11 -9.20
N ALA A 121 4.40 -7.85 -9.29
CA ALA A 121 4.80 -6.94 -10.37
C ALA A 121 6.33 -6.74 -10.41
N LEU A 122 6.96 -6.44 -9.27
CA LEU A 122 8.43 -6.39 -9.18
C LEU A 122 9.09 -7.73 -9.56
N GLY A 123 8.46 -8.86 -9.19
CA GLY A 123 8.92 -10.19 -9.54
C GLY A 123 8.93 -10.46 -11.05
N PHE A 124 7.92 -9.97 -11.78
CA PHE A 124 7.82 -10.09 -13.24
C PHE A 124 8.75 -9.16 -14.01
N SER A 125 9.14 -8.04 -13.42
CA SER A 125 9.94 -7.04 -14.13
C SER A 125 11.34 -7.58 -14.48
N ASP A 126 11.57 -7.79 -15.78
CA ASP A 126 12.84 -8.27 -16.34
C ASP A 126 13.61 -7.17 -17.12
N ILE A 127 13.09 -5.94 -17.10
CA ILE A 127 13.78 -4.76 -17.60
C ILE A 127 14.48 -4.05 -16.43
N TYR A 128 15.80 -3.87 -16.52
CA TYR A 128 16.60 -3.29 -15.43
C TYR A 128 16.15 -1.91 -14.97
N SER A 129 15.79 -1.02 -15.90
CA SER A 129 15.29 0.32 -15.58
C SER A 129 13.96 0.25 -14.83
N VAL A 130 12.97 -0.45 -15.39
CA VAL A 130 11.62 -0.61 -14.79
C VAL A 130 11.72 -1.25 -13.40
N MET A 131 12.53 -2.29 -13.25
CA MET A 131 12.77 -2.95 -11.95
C MET A 131 13.31 -1.98 -10.90
N LEU A 132 14.30 -1.14 -11.23
CA LEU A 132 14.86 -0.16 -10.29
C LEU A 132 13.84 0.91 -9.89
N LEU A 133 13.00 1.35 -10.83
CA LEU A 133 11.91 2.30 -10.58
C LEU A 133 10.88 1.72 -9.60
N ILE A 134 10.44 0.49 -9.83
CA ILE A 134 9.52 -0.22 -8.93
C ILE A 134 10.14 -0.40 -7.54
N ILE A 135 11.43 -0.78 -7.45
CA ILE A 135 12.14 -0.93 -6.16
C ILE A 135 12.17 0.40 -5.41
N LEU A 136 12.59 1.48 -6.07
CA LEU A 136 12.65 2.81 -5.45
C LEU A 136 11.27 3.23 -4.96
N ALA A 137 10.25 3.10 -5.81
CA ALA A 137 8.89 3.44 -5.44
C ALA A 137 8.41 2.62 -4.23
N LEU A 138 8.61 1.29 -4.23
CA LEU A 138 8.26 0.42 -3.11
C LEU A 138 8.93 0.85 -1.81
N LEU A 139 10.23 1.14 -1.82
CA LEU A 139 10.94 1.60 -0.61
C LEU A 139 10.36 2.90 -0.08
N VAL A 140 9.98 3.82 -0.97
CA VAL A 140 9.47 5.14 -0.58
C VAL A 140 8.06 5.09 0.01
N HIS A 141 7.25 4.06 -0.26
CA HIS A 141 5.89 3.98 0.30
C HIS A 141 5.62 2.76 1.20
N LYS A 142 6.49 1.75 1.24
CA LYS A 142 6.28 0.56 2.07
C LYS A 142 6.28 0.90 3.56
N TRP A 143 7.12 1.84 3.98
CA TRP A 143 7.13 2.33 5.36
C TRP A 143 5.77 2.95 5.73
N ALA A 144 5.13 3.69 4.82
CA ALA A 144 3.83 4.32 5.08
C ALA A 144 2.73 3.25 5.28
N ALA A 145 2.76 2.19 4.46
CA ALA A 145 1.85 1.05 4.60
C ALA A 145 2.03 0.32 5.93
N GLY A 146 3.28 0.03 6.32
CA GLY A 146 3.59 -0.60 7.62
C GLY A 146 3.20 0.29 8.79
N PHE A 147 3.52 1.58 8.73
CA PHE A 147 3.17 2.54 9.77
C PHE A 147 1.65 2.65 9.97
N ALA A 148 0.88 2.78 8.89
CA ALA A 148 -0.58 2.86 8.95
C ALA A 148 -1.21 1.60 9.57
N LEU A 149 -0.78 0.41 9.14
CA LEU A 149 -1.28 -0.85 9.71
C LEU A 149 -0.94 -0.99 11.19
N ALA A 150 0.28 -0.64 11.59
CA ALA A 150 0.73 -0.73 12.98
C ALA A 150 -0.10 0.19 13.90
N ILE A 151 -0.47 1.38 13.43
CA ILE A 151 -1.37 2.27 14.18
C ILE A 151 -2.77 1.68 14.32
N LYS A 152 -3.37 1.17 13.25
CA LYS A 152 -4.69 0.52 13.31
C LYS A 152 -4.70 -0.67 14.27
N ILE A 153 -3.65 -1.48 14.23
CA ILE A 153 -3.44 -2.58 15.17
C ILE A 153 -3.41 -2.07 16.62
N ASN A 154 -2.78 -0.94 16.89
CA ASN A 154 -2.69 -0.34 18.23
C ASN A 154 -3.98 0.34 18.72
N GLN A 155 -4.80 0.83 17.80
CA GLN A 155 -6.13 1.38 18.11
C GLN A 155 -7.19 0.28 18.37
N SER A 156 -6.83 -1.00 18.19
CA SER A 156 -7.74 -2.15 18.34
C SER A 156 -7.63 -2.86 19.69
N ARG A 157 -8.60 -3.74 19.97
CA ARG A 157 -8.65 -4.56 21.21
C ARG A 157 -7.79 -5.82 21.14
N LEU A 158 -7.03 -6.03 20.06
CA LEU A 158 -6.15 -7.20 19.92
C LEU A 158 -5.05 -7.19 20.99
N SER A 159 -4.54 -8.37 21.36
CA SER A 159 -3.32 -8.41 22.18
C SER A 159 -2.11 -8.06 21.32
N THR A 160 -1.05 -7.51 21.94
CA THR A 160 0.18 -7.13 21.22
C THR A 160 0.79 -8.30 20.44
N ARG A 161 0.69 -9.53 20.95
CA ARG A 161 1.20 -10.74 20.28
C ARG A 161 0.44 -11.02 18.98
N TRP A 162 -0.90 -10.96 19.02
CA TRP A 162 -1.74 -11.13 17.83
C TRP A 162 -1.53 -10.00 16.83
N GLY A 163 -1.45 -8.75 17.31
CA GLY A 163 -1.15 -7.60 16.47
C GLY A 163 0.20 -7.74 15.76
N LEU A 164 1.24 -8.15 16.46
CA LEU A 164 2.56 -8.40 15.86
C LEU A 164 2.50 -9.54 14.83
N GLY A 165 1.77 -10.61 15.12
CA GLY A 165 1.55 -11.70 14.16
C GLY A 165 0.94 -11.22 12.85
N LEU A 166 -0.14 -10.44 12.91
CA LEU A 166 -0.77 -9.84 11.73
C LEU A 166 0.20 -8.93 10.97
N PHE A 167 0.93 -8.08 11.68
CA PHE A 167 1.92 -7.19 11.07
C PHE A 167 3.02 -7.95 10.33
N LEU A 168 3.53 -9.04 10.91
CA LEU A 168 4.53 -9.90 10.29
C LEU A 168 3.98 -10.60 9.05
N THR A 169 2.73 -11.08 9.09
CA THR A 169 2.07 -11.65 7.91
C THR A 169 2.04 -10.63 6.77
N PHE A 170 1.71 -9.36 7.05
CA PHE A 170 1.69 -8.30 6.04
C PHE A 170 3.09 -8.02 5.48
N ALA A 171 4.09 -7.98 6.36
CA ALA A 171 5.47 -7.73 5.97
C ALA A 171 6.00 -8.82 5.02
N LEU A 172 5.56 -10.07 5.19
CA LEU A 172 5.96 -11.21 4.35
C LEU A 172 5.25 -11.27 2.98
N MET A 173 4.16 -10.55 2.77
CA MET A 173 3.43 -10.59 1.50
C MET A 173 4.22 -10.05 0.31
N THR A 174 5.07 -9.03 0.50
CA THR A 174 5.91 -8.52 -0.60
C THR A 174 7.04 -9.48 -0.97
N PRO A 175 7.84 -10.01 -0.02
CA PRO A 175 8.77 -11.10 -0.31
C PRO A 175 8.11 -12.26 -1.05
N MET A 176 6.94 -12.71 -0.56
CA MET A 176 6.18 -13.79 -1.19
C MET A 176 5.75 -13.43 -2.62
N GLY A 177 5.24 -12.22 -2.85
CA GLY A 177 4.88 -11.75 -4.18
C GLY A 177 6.07 -11.72 -5.15
N VAL A 178 7.22 -11.18 -4.71
CA VAL A 178 8.44 -11.13 -5.54
C VAL A 178 8.90 -12.54 -5.91
N LEU A 179 8.89 -13.47 -4.95
CA LEU A 179 9.24 -14.87 -5.20
C LEU A 179 8.32 -15.50 -6.24
N VAL A 180 6.99 -15.35 -6.08
CA VAL A 180 6.00 -15.89 -7.03
C VAL A 180 6.20 -15.29 -8.42
N GLY A 181 6.32 -13.96 -8.54
CA GLY A 181 6.53 -13.30 -9.83
C GLY A 181 7.83 -13.73 -10.51
N ALA A 182 8.93 -13.80 -9.75
CA ALA A 182 10.23 -14.21 -10.28
C ALA A 182 10.25 -15.69 -10.71
N SER A 183 9.63 -16.58 -9.93
CA SER A 183 9.52 -18.00 -10.28
C SER A 183 8.74 -18.19 -11.58
N ILE A 184 7.60 -17.52 -11.74
CA ILE A 184 6.79 -17.60 -12.96
C ILE A 184 7.56 -17.02 -14.15
N SER A 185 8.18 -15.83 -14.01
CA SER A 185 8.96 -15.20 -15.10
C SER A 185 10.13 -16.07 -15.56
N SER A 186 10.77 -16.81 -14.63
CA SER A 186 11.87 -17.70 -14.96
C SER A 186 11.45 -18.99 -15.68
N SER A 187 10.20 -19.44 -15.46
CA SER A 187 9.74 -20.75 -15.94
C SER A 187 8.91 -20.66 -17.23
N MET A 188 8.28 -19.52 -17.49
CA MET A 188 7.35 -19.35 -18.61
C MET A 188 7.46 -17.94 -19.19
N ALA A 189 7.20 -17.80 -20.49
CA ALA A 189 7.04 -16.48 -21.11
C ALA A 189 5.76 -15.82 -20.56
N VAL A 190 5.94 -14.74 -19.79
CA VAL A 190 4.84 -13.98 -19.21
C VAL A 190 4.27 -13.04 -20.27
N SER A 191 2.94 -12.99 -20.39
CA SER A 191 2.28 -12.07 -21.32
C SER A 191 2.55 -10.61 -20.92
N PRO A 192 2.82 -9.71 -21.87
CA PRO A 192 3.03 -8.28 -21.60
C PRO A 192 1.86 -7.58 -20.89
N TRP A 193 0.69 -8.22 -20.82
CA TRP A 193 -0.49 -7.71 -20.13
C TRP A 193 -0.47 -7.96 -18.62
N VAL A 194 0.37 -8.89 -18.14
CA VAL A 194 0.33 -9.35 -16.74
C VAL A 194 0.86 -8.27 -15.81
N GLU A 195 2.09 -7.80 -16.00
CA GLU A 195 2.71 -6.75 -15.16
C GLU A 195 1.82 -5.51 -14.99
N PRO A 196 1.32 -4.84 -16.07
CA PRO A 196 0.48 -3.66 -15.92
C PRO A 196 -0.89 -3.96 -15.30
N THR A 197 -1.42 -5.18 -15.43
CA THR A 197 -2.65 -5.59 -14.73
C THR A 197 -2.46 -5.59 -13.22
N PHE A 198 -1.36 -6.20 -12.74
CA PHE A 198 -1.04 -6.24 -11.31
C PHE A 198 -0.79 -4.84 -10.74
N ILE A 199 -0.06 -3.99 -11.46
CA ILE A 199 0.19 -2.60 -11.06
C ILE A 199 -1.13 -1.81 -11.00
N SER A 200 -2.04 -1.98 -11.98
CA SER A 200 -3.34 -1.31 -12.00
C SER A 200 -4.23 -1.70 -10.81
N LEU A 201 -4.32 -3.00 -10.51
CA LEU A 201 -5.09 -3.48 -9.36
C LEU A 201 -4.52 -2.93 -8.05
N ALA A 202 -3.19 -2.94 -7.90
CA ALA A 202 -2.50 -2.40 -6.73
C ALA A 202 -2.63 -0.86 -6.63
N ALA A 203 -2.69 -0.14 -7.75
CA ALA A 203 -3.01 1.29 -7.76
C ALA A 203 -4.42 1.54 -7.19
N GLY A 204 -5.41 0.77 -7.65
CA GLY A 204 -6.80 0.87 -7.16
C GLY A 204 -6.93 0.68 -5.64
N THR A 205 -6.14 -0.22 -5.05
CA THR A 205 -6.16 -0.41 -3.59
C THR A 205 -5.61 0.79 -2.82
N PHE A 206 -4.56 1.45 -3.33
CA PHE A 206 -4.03 2.68 -2.72
C PHE A 206 -4.89 3.91 -2.98
N LEU A 207 -5.58 4.00 -4.11
CA LEU A 207 -6.59 5.04 -4.32
C LEU A 207 -7.69 4.94 -3.28
N TYR A 208 -8.18 3.73 -3.02
CA TYR A 208 -9.19 3.49 -1.99
C TYR A 208 -8.67 3.85 -0.59
N LEU A 209 -7.47 3.37 -0.23
CA LEU A 209 -6.87 3.65 1.08
C LEU A 209 -6.52 5.14 1.28
N GLY A 210 -6.03 5.81 0.24
CA GLY A 210 -5.63 7.22 0.28
C GLY A 210 -6.79 8.21 0.25
N THR A 211 -7.97 7.81 -0.21
CA THR A 211 -9.16 8.67 -0.29
C THR A 211 -10.17 8.37 0.83
N LEU A 212 -11.02 7.36 0.64
CA LEU A 212 -12.17 7.09 1.49
C LEU A 212 -11.77 6.56 2.86
N HIS A 213 -10.79 5.66 2.92
CA HIS A 213 -10.37 5.07 4.19
C HIS A 213 -9.44 6.02 5.00
N GLY A 214 -8.45 6.62 4.34
CA GLY A 214 -7.46 7.51 4.97
C GLY A 214 -7.98 8.93 5.18
N LEU A 215 -8.30 9.64 4.08
CA LEU A 215 -8.64 11.06 4.14
C LEU A 215 -9.98 11.31 4.86
N GLY A 216 -10.93 10.39 4.71
CA GLY A 216 -12.22 10.41 5.39
C GLY A 216 -12.11 10.35 6.92
N GLN A 217 -11.14 9.59 7.45
CA GLN A 217 -10.92 9.46 8.90
C GLN A 217 -9.97 10.52 9.47
N ALA A 218 -9.02 11.04 8.67
CA ALA A 218 -7.86 11.75 9.21
C ALA A 218 -7.98 13.28 9.22
N VAL A 219 -8.51 13.94 8.17
CA VAL A 219 -8.22 15.39 7.99
C VAL A 219 -9.36 16.26 7.47
N LEU A 220 -10.35 15.77 6.70
CA LEU A 220 -11.27 16.68 6.01
C LEU A 220 -12.76 16.59 6.35
N VAL A 221 -13.25 15.46 6.86
CA VAL A 221 -14.71 15.24 6.99
C VAL A 221 -15.19 15.32 8.45
N GLU A 222 -14.45 14.75 9.40
CA GLU A 222 -14.92 14.68 10.81
C GLU A 222 -14.30 15.74 11.75
N LYS A 223 -13.12 16.30 11.45
CA LYS A 223 -12.45 17.31 12.28
C LYS A 223 -12.20 18.61 11.49
N CYS A 224 -13.17 19.53 11.49
CA CYS A 224 -13.04 20.82 10.80
C CYS A 224 -11.76 21.59 11.20
N CYS A 225 -11.14 22.25 10.21
CA CYS A 225 -10.06 23.25 10.35
C CYS A 225 -8.67 22.77 10.80
N ASN A 226 -8.30 21.49 10.65
CA ASN A 226 -6.93 21.04 10.95
C ASN A 226 -5.96 21.19 9.75
N LEU A 227 -5.69 22.44 9.35
CA LEU A 227 -4.83 22.78 8.22
C LEU A 227 -3.39 22.25 8.38
N LYS A 228 -2.91 22.11 9.63
CA LYS A 228 -1.58 21.59 9.93
C LYS A 228 -1.45 20.12 9.51
N ASN A 229 -2.44 19.28 9.83
CA ASN A 229 -2.43 17.88 9.42
C ASN A 229 -2.63 17.74 7.90
N PHE A 230 -3.42 18.61 7.29
CA PHE A 230 -3.56 18.64 5.82
C PHE A 230 -2.23 18.94 5.12
N GLY A 231 -1.39 19.80 5.70
CA GLY A 231 -0.02 20.03 5.21
C GLY A 231 0.81 18.74 5.12
N PHE A 232 0.64 17.79 6.05
CA PHE A 232 1.32 16.49 5.98
C PHE A 232 0.75 15.59 4.88
N VAL A 233 -0.55 15.65 4.58
CA VAL A 233 -1.13 14.95 3.42
C VAL A 233 -0.50 15.47 2.13
N VAL A 234 -0.44 16.80 1.95
CA VAL A 234 0.17 17.43 0.77
C VAL A 234 1.65 17.03 0.67
N LEU A 235 2.38 17.06 1.79
CA LEU A 235 3.78 16.64 1.82
C LEU A 235 3.95 15.17 1.35
N GLY A 236 3.11 14.25 1.83
CA GLY A 236 3.15 12.84 1.44
C GLY A 236 2.84 12.64 -0.04
N PHE A 237 1.86 13.38 -0.56
CA PHE A 237 1.50 13.36 -1.97
C PHE A 237 2.64 13.90 -2.85
N MET A 238 3.23 15.03 -2.47
CA MET A 238 4.34 15.65 -3.20
C MET A 238 5.62 14.80 -3.18
N LEU A 239 5.88 14.10 -2.07
CA LEU A 239 6.98 13.15 -1.98
C LEU A 239 6.84 12.05 -3.04
N MET A 240 5.62 11.54 -3.26
CA MET A 240 5.38 10.54 -4.31
C MET A 240 5.36 11.14 -5.71
N ALA A 241 4.88 12.37 -5.86
CA ALA A 241 4.98 13.11 -7.12
C ALA A 241 6.45 13.31 -7.55
N LEU A 242 7.35 13.60 -6.60
CA LEU A 242 8.78 13.75 -6.86
C LEU A 242 9.41 12.44 -7.34
N VAL A 243 9.09 11.33 -6.68
CA VAL A 243 9.54 10.00 -7.13
C VAL A 243 9.05 9.73 -8.55
N ALA A 244 7.80 10.10 -8.84
CA ALA A 244 7.19 9.86 -10.14
C ALA A 244 7.82 10.66 -11.30
N VAL A 245 8.60 11.71 -11.03
CA VAL A 245 9.35 12.44 -12.09
C VAL A 245 10.37 11.54 -12.77
N TRP A 246 10.90 10.57 -12.03
CA TRP A 246 11.93 9.66 -12.52
C TRP A 246 11.40 8.29 -12.93
N THR A 247 10.10 8.03 -12.76
CA THR A 247 9.44 6.75 -13.12
C THR A 247 8.72 6.88 -14.44
#